data_AF-A0A2T5BWI7-F1
#
_entry.id   AF-A0A2T5BWI7-F1
#
_cell.length_a   1.000
_cell.length_b   1.000
_cell.length_c   1.000
_cell.angle_alpha   90.00
_cell.angle_beta   90.00
_cell.angle_gamma   90.00
#
_symmetry.space_group_name_H-M   'P 1'
#
loop_
_entity.id
_entity.type
_entity.pdbx_description
1 polymer ?
#
loop_
_entity_poly.entity_id
_entity_poly.type
_entity_poly.pdbx_seq_one_letter_code
_entity_poly.pdbx_strand_id
1 'polypeptide(L)'
;MNVNRPENKVRCAIAIWLLSAVVGVTVAVIGYRLGLWALGALIGGAVTLGVMGALMTMTFCRTDEEIEAARRENAEIEARRAKYRAADDDVKAHDGGRPAPVAARPVVPTVAASAPRPAPAPAARPEPAPVEQAPAAEVGTRPVALDGPRAGQADDLKRIKGVGPKLERLCNRLGFYHFDQIAAWTPDEIAWVDENLEGFKGRVSRDEWVAQARVLAEGGETEFSQKVDKGDVY
;
A
#
# COMPACT_ATOMS: atom_id res chain seq x y z
N MET A 1 43.93 23.70 -13.66
CA MET A 1 43.54 23.45 -15.06
C MET A 1 42.13 22.87 -15.03
N ASN A 2 41.12 23.70 -15.26
CA ASN A 2 39.72 23.29 -15.29
C ASN A 2 39.49 22.47 -16.57
N VAL A 3 39.71 21.17 -16.49
CA VAL A 3 39.20 20.22 -17.48
C VAL A 3 37.69 20.28 -17.39
N ASN A 4 37.03 20.68 -18.48
CA ASN A 4 35.59 20.94 -18.49
C ASN A 4 34.81 19.72 -17.97
N ARG A 5 34.03 19.93 -16.91
CA ARG A 5 33.07 18.98 -16.32
C ARG A 5 32.24 18.17 -17.35
N PRO A 6 31.73 18.74 -18.47
CA PRO A 6 31.06 17.95 -19.52
C PRO A 6 31.99 17.01 -20.29
N GLU A 7 33.26 17.36 -20.49
CA GLU A 7 34.23 16.52 -21.19
C GLU A 7 34.52 15.24 -20.40
N ASN A 8 34.50 15.29 -19.06
CA ASN A 8 34.70 14.11 -18.22
C ASN A 8 33.51 13.14 -18.27
N LYS A 9 32.27 13.65 -18.36
CA LYS A 9 31.07 12.82 -18.59
C LYS A 9 31.12 12.13 -19.94
N VAL A 10 31.46 12.88 -20.98
CA VAL A 10 31.55 12.37 -22.34
C VAL A 10 32.68 11.34 -22.45
N ARG A 11 33.84 11.57 -21.81
CA ARG A 11 34.94 10.60 -21.75
C ARG A 11 34.58 9.35 -20.94
N CYS A 12 33.90 9.49 -19.79
CA CYS A 12 33.38 8.38 -18.99
C CYS A 12 32.41 7.52 -19.80
N ALA A 13 31.42 8.15 -20.45
CA ALA A 13 30.45 7.47 -21.29
C ALA A 13 31.16 6.76 -22.46
N ILE A 14 32.04 7.43 -23.20
CA ILE A 14 32.80 6.83 -24.31
C ILE A 14 33.58 5.60 -23.82
N ALA A 15 34.31 5.69 -22.70
CA ALA A 15 35.06 4.56 -22.17
C ALA A 15 34.17 3.36 -21.81
N ILE A 16 33.01 3.60 -21.19
CA ILE A 16 32.04 2.56 -20.82
C ILE A 16 31.39 1.93 -22.05
N TRP A 17 31.03 2.72 -23.06
CA TRP A 17 30.48 2.21 -24.32
C TRP A 17 31.51 1.39 -25.10
N LEU A 18 32.80 1.76 -25.08
CA LEU A 18 33.87 0.97 -25.68
C LEU A 18 34.06 -0.38 -24.96
N LEU A 19 34.08 -0.39 -23.62
CA LEU A 19 34.18 -1.63 -22.84
C LEU A 19 32.96 -2.55 -23.07
N SER A 20 31.75 -1.97 -23.09
CA SER A 20 30.51 -2.71 -23.34
C SER A 20 30.47 -3.28 -24.76
N ALA A 21 31.04 -2.58 -25.74
CA ALA A 21 31.17 -3.08 -27.11
C ALA A 21 32.09 -4.31 -27.19
N VAL A 22 33.23 -4.31 -26.49
CA VAL A 22 34.13 -5.47 -26.42
C VAL A 22 33.42 -6.68 -25.79
N VAL A 23 32.67 -6.46 -24.70
CA VAL A 23 31.89 -7.51 -24.04
C VAL A 23 30.79 -8.06 -24.96
N GLY A 24 30.02 -7.18 -25.62
CA GLY A 24 28.97 -7.60 -26.56
C GLY A 24 29.51 -8.40 -27.75
N VAL A 25 30.66 -8.00 -28.30
CA VAL A 25 31.33 -8.74 -29.38
C VAL A 25 31.83 -10.11 -28.88
N THR A 26 32.35 -10.17 -27.66
CA THR A 26 32.82 -11.42 -27.06
C THR A 26 31.65 -12.41 -26.85
N VAL A 27 30.51 -11.92 -26.37
CA VAL A 27 29.27 -12.73 -26.25
C VAL A 27 28.77 -13.21 -27.61
N ALA A 28 28.80 -12.37 -28.65
CA ALA A 28 28.41 -12.77 -30.00
C ALA A 28 29.34 -13.86 -30.57
N VAL A 29 30.66 -13.74 -30.38
CA VAL A 29 31.64 -14.74 -30.85
C VAL A 29 31.48 -16.07 -30.11
N ILE A 30 31.27 -16.04 -28.78
CA ILE A 30 31.01 -17.24 -27.99
C ILE A 30 29.69 -17.89 -28.41
N GLY A 31 28.63 -17.11 -28.62
CA GLY A 31 27.35 -17.62 -29.10
C GLY A 31 27.48 -18.34 -30.44
N TYR A 32 28.22 -17.75 -31.39
CA TYR A 32 28.49 -18.37 -32.69
C TYR A 32 29.30 -19.67 -32.57
N ARG A 33 30.28 -19.72 -31.65
CA ARG A 33 31.08 -20.93 -31.36
C ARG A 33 30.26 -22.06 -30.71
N LEU A 34 29.20 -21.72 -29.97
CA LEU A 34 28.31 -22.67 -29.30
C LEU A 34 27.14 -23.13 -30.18
N GLY A 35 27.14 -22.78 -31.46
CA GLY A 35 26.13 -23.25 -32.42
C GLY A 35 24.81 -22.48 -32.39
N LEU A 36 24.74 -21.32 -31.73
CA LEU A 36 23.63 -20.39 -31.94
C LEU A 36 23.64 -19.93 -33.40
N TRP A 37 22.46 -19.89 -34.01
CA TRP A 37 22.31 -19.35 -35.34
C TRP A 37 22.83 -17.91 -35.40
N ALA A 38 23.46 -17.52 -36.50
CA ALA A 38 24.22 -16.26 -36.61
C ALA A 38 23.41 -15.03 -36.16
N LEU A 39 22.11 -14.98 -36.47
CA LEU A 39 21.26 -13.87 -36.00
C LEU A 39 21.02 -13.90 -34.48
N GLY A 40 20.87 -15.08 -33.87
CA GLY A 40 20.72 -15.22 -32.42
C GLY A 40 21.96 -14.77 -31.65
N ALA A 41 23.14 -15.10 -32.16
CA ALA A 41 24.42 -14.66 -31.58
C ALA A 41 24.62 -13.14 -31.70
N LEU A 42 24.23 -12.54 -32.84
CA LEU A 42 24.30 -11.09 -33.05
C LEU A 42 23.29 -10.32 -32.19
N ILE A 43 22.05 -10.81 -32.07
CA ILE A 43 21.03 -10.21 -31.20
C ILE A 43 21.47 -10.28 -29.73
N GLY A 44 21.98 -11.43 -29.28
CA GLY A 44 22.51 -11.59 -27.92
C GLY A 44 23.64 -10.61 -27.60
N GLY A 45 24.61 -10.45 -28.51
CA GLY A 45 25.69 -9.48 -28.38
C GLY A 45 25.20 -8.02 -28.34
N ALA A 46 24.27 -7.66 -29.22
CA ALA A 46 23.71 -6.31 -29.30
C ALA A 46 22.87 -5.94 -28.06
N VAL A 47 22.04 -6.88 -27.57
CA VAL A 47 21.26 -6.70 -26.34
C VAL A 47 22.19 -6.54 -25.14
N THR A 48 23.23 -7.36 -25.04
CA THR A 48 24.20 -7.26 -23.92
C THR A 48 24.93 -5.92 -23.95
N LEU A 49 25.36 -5.45 -25.13
CA LEU A 49 26.00 -4.15 -25.31
C LEU A 49 25.06 -3.00 -24.88
N GLY A 50 23.83 -2.99 -25.38
CA GLY A 50 22.86 -1.93 -25.10
C GLY A 50 22.43 -1.88 -23.63
N VAL A 51 22.06 -3.03 -23.05
CA VAL A 51 21.58 -3.11 -21.67
C VAL A 51 22.71 -2.88 -20.66
N MET A 52 23.86 -3.54 -20.84
CA MET A 52 24.99 -3.37 -19.93
C MET A 52 25.59 -1.95 -20.05
N GLY A 53 25.70 -1.42 -21.27
CA GLY A 53 26.20 -0.07 -21.51
C GLY A 53 25.32 1.01 -20.89
N ALA A 54 24.00 0.89 -21.02
CA ALA A 54 23.05 1.81 -20.39
C ALA A 54 23.09 1.72 -18.86
N LEU A 55 23.05 0.50 -18.30
CA LEU A 55 23.05 0.27 -16.86
C LEU A 55 24.35 0.76 -16.19
N MET A 56 25.51 0.45 -16.79
CA MET A 56 26.81 0.90 -16.28
C MET A 56 26.99 2.41 -16.41
N THR A 57 26.50 3.04 -17.48
CA THR A 57 26.56 4.50 -17.62
C THR A 57 25.69 5.18 -16.55
N MET A 58 24.49 4.65 -16.28
CA MET A 58 23.60 5.17 -15.22
C MET A 58 24.16 4.99 -13.81
N THR A 59 24.94 3.92 -13.59
CA THR A 59 25.46 3.58 -12.26
C THR A 59 26.82 4.25 -11.98
N PHE A 60 27.72 4.30 -12.97
CA PHE A 60 29.12 4.71 -12.78
C PHE A 60 29.47 6.08 -13.36
N CYS A 61 28.71 6.63 -14.32
CA CYS A 61 28.89 8.02 -14.75
C CYS A 61 27.94 8.99 -14.02
N ARG A 62 27.36 8.57 -12.87
CA ARG A 62 26.64 9.47 -11.96
C ARG A 62 27.62 10.51 -11.43
N THR A 63 27.23 11.77 -11.47
CA THR A 63 28.15 12.87 -11.10
C THR A 63 28.44 12.91 -9.62
N ASP A 64 29.64 13.38 -9.25
CA ASP A 64 29.95 13.75 -7.88
C ASP A 64 28.89 14.70 -7.29
N GLU A 65 28.27 15.56 -8.12
CA GLU A 65 27.18 16.46 -7.72
C GLU A 65 25.88 15.72 -7.38
N GLU A 66 25.48 14.70 -8.13
CA GLU A 66 24.32 13.86 -7.79
C GLU A 66 24.58 12.98 -6.57
N ILE A 67 25.82 12.54 -6.39
CA ILE A 67 26.22 11.77 -5.21
C ILE A 67 26.24 12.66 -3.98
N GLU A 68 26.77 13.88 -4.08
CA GLU A 68 26.75 14.87 -3.00
C GLU A 68 25.34 15.38 -2.71
N ALA A 69 24.51 15.60 -3.73
CA ALA A 69 23.10 15.96 -3.56
C ALA A 69 22.34 14.84 -2.84
N ALA A 70 22.52 13.58 -3.26
CA ALA A 70 21.91 12.43 -2.59
C ALA A 70 22.43 12.27 -1.15
N ARG A 71 23.72 12.55 -0.88
CA ARG A 71 24.26 12.54 0.49
C ARG A 71 23.66 13.65 1.35
N ARG A 72 23.44 14.85 0.80
CA ARG A 72 22.79 15.97 1.50
C ARG A 72 21.33 15.65 1.81
N GLU A 73 20.59 15.14 0.83
CA GLU A 73 19.20 14.71 1.01
C GLU A 73 19.09 13.61 2.07
N ASN A 74 19.97 12.60 2.02
CA ASN A 74 20.02 11.54 3.04
C ASN A 74 20.35 12.10 4.43
N ALA A 75 21.29 13.03 4.54
CA ALA A 75 21.62 13.68 5.80
C ALA A 75 20.44 14.51 6.36
N GLU A 76 19.67 15.18 5.51
CA GLU A 76 18.45 15.89 5.90
C GLU A 76 17.34 14.92 6.36
N ILE A 77 17.18 13.78 5.67
CA ILE A 77 16.25 12.72 6.08
C ILE A 77 16.65 12.14 7.44
N GLU A 78 17.94 11.89 7.66
CA GLU A 78 18.45 11.40 8.94
C GLU A 78 18.26 12.43 10.06
N ALA A 79 18.52 13.71 9.80
CA ALA A 79 18.26 14.78 10.75
C ALA A 79 16.76 14.89 11.08
N ARG A 80 15.88 14.73 10.09
CA ARG A 80 14.42 14.67 10.31
C ARG A 80 14.04 13.45 11.14
N ARG A 81 14.60 12.27 10.84
CA ARG A 81 14.35 11.03 11.60
C ARG A 81 14.91 11.08 13.01
N ALA A 82 16.03 11.76 13.24
CA ALA A 82 16.63 11.91 14.57
C ALA A 82 15.66 12.56 15.57
N LYS A 83 14.82 13.51 15.12
CA LYS A 83 13.77 14.13 15.95
C LYS A 83 12.73 13.12 16.45
N TYR A 84 12.48 12.06 15.68
CA TYR A 84 11.52 11.02 16.04
C TYR A 84 12.18 9.82 16.72
N ARG A 85 13.51 9.63 16.58
CA ARG A 85 14.25 8.55 17.25
C ARG A 85 14.19 8.67 18.77
N ALA A 86 14.36 9.87 19.32
CA ALA A 86 14.23 10.09 20.76
C ALA A 86 12.83 9.70 21.29
N ALA A 87 11.76 10.05 20.56
CA ALA A 87 10.41 9.66 20.92
C ALA A 87 10.18 8.13 20.80
N ASP A 88 10.78 7.49 19.81
CA ASP A 88 10.68 6.03 19.61
C ASP A 88 11.50 5.25 20.66
N ASP A 89 12.64 5.80 21.09
CA ASP A 89 13.47 5.26 22.18
C ASP A 89 12.79 5.47 23.55
N ASP A 90 12.10 6.60 23.77
CA ASP A 90 11.27 6.82 24.96
C ASP A 90 10.08 5.85 25.01
N VAL A 91 9.43 5.59 23.87
CA VAL A 91 8.37 4.57 23.77
C VAL A 91 8.92 3.18 24.10
N LYS A 92 10.13 2.82 23.64
CA LYS A 92 10.78 1.55 23.97
C LYS A 92 11.26 1.47 25.43
N ALA A 93 11.70 2.57 26.00
CA ALA A 93 12.11 2.65 27.41
C ALA A 93 10.91 2.58 28.37
N HIS A 94 9.76 3.14 27.96
CA HIS A 94 8.49 3.03 28.68
C HIS A 94 7.77 1.70 28.45
N ASP A 95 8.05 0.98 27.36
CA ASP A 95 7.64 -0.42 27.15
C ASP A 95 8.60 -1.41 27.85
N GLY A 96 9.10 -1.04 29.02
CA GLY A 96 9.87 -1.87 29.95
C GLY A 96 9.03 -3.00 30.55
N GLY A 97 8.44 -3.81 29.69
CA GLY A 97 7.57 -4.92 30.06
C GLY A 97 6.47 -5.13 29.04
N ARG A 98 6.82 -5.56 27.82
CA ARG A 98 5.87 -6.36 27.04
C ARG A 98 5.50 -7.56 27.91
N PRO A 99 4.25 -7.73 28.38
CA PRO A 99 3.87 -9.03 28.87
C PRO A 99 4.09 -9.98 27.70
N ALA A 100 4.80 -11.09 27.98
CA ALA A 100 4.89 -12.24 27.10
C ALA A 100 3.51 -12.48 26.45
N PRO A 101 3.44 -12.92 25.18
CA PRO A 101 2.16 -13.17 24.52
C PRO A 101 1.32 -14.01 25.46
N VAL A 102 0.23 -13.42 25.99
CA VAL A 102 -0.67 -14.13 26.89
C VAL A 102 -1.17 -15.29 26.06
N ALA A 103 -0.65 -16.47 26.40
CA ALA A 103 -1.03 -17.73 25.81
C ALA A 103 -2.55 -17.76 25.74
N ALA A 104 -3.05 -18.06 24.54
CA ALA A 104 -4.45 -18.28 24.28
C ALA A 104 -5.03 -19.17 25.39
N ARG A 105 -5.83 -18.56 26.27
CA ARG A 105 -6.70 -19.33 27.15
C ARG A 105 -7.73 -20.00 26.24
N PRO A 106 -7.87 -21.34 26.24
CA PRO A 106 -8.91 -21.99 25.47
C PRO A 106 -10.24 -21.63 26.14
N VAL A 107 -11.02 -20.78 25.48
CA VAL A 107 -12.44 -20.64 25.81
C VAL A 107 -13.11 -21.90 25.30
N VAL A 108 -13.20 -22.90 26.18
CA VAL A 108 -14.08 -24.07 26.00
C VAL A 108 -15.53 -23.57 25.94
N PRO A 109 -16.28 -23.84 24.86
CA PRO A 109 -17.70 -23.55 24.82
C PRO A 109 -18.42 -24.65 25.61
N THR A 110 -18.86 -24.36 26.83
CA THR A 110 -19.85 -25.23 27.49
C THR A 110 -21.21 -24.89 26.91
N VAL A 111 -21.61 -25.71 25.93
CA VAL A 111 -22.99 -25.88 25.53
C VAL A 111 -23.67 -26.69 26.65
N ALA A 112 -24.62 -26.10 27.35
CA ALA A 112 -25.59 -26.83 28.15
C ALA A 112 -26.98 -26.28 27.84
N ALA A 113 -27.65 -27.00 26.96
CA ALA A 113 -29.04 -26.82 26.62
C ALA A 113 -29.94 -27.09 27.84
N SER A 114 -30.97 -26.27 28.02
CA SER A 114 -32.23 -26.69 28.61
C SER A 114 -33.36 -25.98 27.87
N ALA A 115 -34.18 -26.77 27.20
CA ALA A 115 -35.48 -26.43 26.65
C ALA A 115 -36.56 -27.15 27.50
N PRO A 116 -37.87 -27.03 27.24
CA PRO A 116 -38.71 -25.84 27.06
C PRO A 116 -40.09 -25.95 27.76
N ARG A 117 -40.81 -24.84 28.01
CA ARG A 117 -42.29 -24.70 27.93
C ARG A 117 -42.80 -23.32 28.43
N PRO A 118 -44.01 -22.87 28.06
CA PRO A 118 -44.60 -22.71 26.72
C PRO A 118 -45.05 -21.24 26.47
N ALA A 119 -45.34 -20.92 25.20
CA ALA A 119 -45.88 -19.62 24.75
C ALA A 119 -47.29 -19.31 25.28
N PRO A 120 -47.65 -18.01 25.29
CA PRO A 120 -48.84 -17.60 24.55
C PRO A 120 -48.49 -16.51 23.52
N ALA A 121 -49.00 -16.69 22.30
CA ALA A 121 -49.08 -15.68 21.24
C ALA A 121 -50.36 -14.82 21.41
N PRO A 122 -50.62 -13.80 20.57
CA PRO A 122 -49.75 -12.76 20.02
C PRO A 122 -50.33 -11.34 20.31
N ALA A 123 -49.50 -10.35 20.61
CA ALA A 123 -49.95 -8.96 20.65
C ALA A 123 -48.94 -8.04 19.95
N ALA A 124 -49.43 -7.42 18.88
CA ALA A 124 -49.06 -6.14 18.29
C ALA A 124 -47.57 -5.72 18.29
N ARG A 125 -47.02 -5.73 17.08
CA ARG A 125 -45.81 -5.02 16.63
C ARG A 125 -45.79 -3.55 17.11
N PRO A 126 -44.71 -3.11 17.78
CA PRO A 126 -44.31 -1.71 17.77
C PRO A 126 -43.27 -1.51 16.66
N GLU A 127 -43.55 -0.52 15.84
CA GLU A 127 -42.66 0.18 14.92
C GLU A 127 -41.32 0.52 15.61
N PRO A 128 -40.15 0.36 14.95
CA PRO A 128 -38.88 0.71 15.57
C PRO A 128 -38.79 2.23 15.73
N ALA A 129 -38.76 2.67 16.99
CA ALA A 129 -38.46 4.05 17.35
C ALA A 129 -37.09 4.45 16.78
N PRO A 130 -36.95 5.69 16.27
CA PRO A 130 -35.67 6.25 15.87
C PRO A 130 -34.65 6.14 17.00
N VAL A 131 -33.54 5.46 16.75
CA VAL A 131 -32.37 5.47 17.62
C VAL A 131 -31.78 6.88 17.56
N GLU A 132 -32.08 7.66 18.59
CA GLU A 132 -31.43 8.93 18.89
C GLU A 132 -29.94 8.66 19.09
N GLN A 133 -29.13 9.06 18.10
CA GLN A 133 -27.68 8.97 18.14
C GLN A 133 -27.18 9.97 19.18
N ALA A 134 -26.45 9.46 20.18
CA ALA A 134 -25.67 10.30 21.09
C ALA A 134 -24.72 11.20 20.28
N PRO A 135 -24.49 12.46 20.70
CA PRO A 135 -23.71 13.41 19.93
C PRO A 135 -22.23 12.97 19.96
N ALA A 136 -21.77 12.38 18.86
CA ALA A 136 -20.34 12.22 18.61
C ALA A 136 -19.76 13.62 18.35
N ALA A 137 -18.67 13.93 19.03
CA ALA A 137 -17.96 15.20 18.91
C ALA A 137 -17.77 15.58 17.43
N GLU A 138 -18.27 16.76 17.06
CA GLU A 138 -18.26 17.27 15.69
C GLU A 138 -16.83 17.56 15.23
N VAL A 139 -16.19 16.58 14.61
CA VAL A 139 -15.06 16.82 13.72
C VAL A 139 -15.47 16.30 12.35
N GLY A 140 -15.72 17.24 11.43
CA GLY A 140 -16.05 16.92 10.04
C GLY A 140 -17.54 16.71 9.76
N THR A 141 -17.85 16.63 8.46
CA THR A 141 -19.22 16.42 7.96
C THR A 141 -19.44 14.92 7.74
N ARG A 142 -20.60 14.38 8.16
CA ARG A 142 -20.93 12.98 7.86
C ARG A 142 -21.12 12.78 6.35
N PRO A 143 -20.36 11.87 5.70
CA PRO A 143 -20.58 11.57 4.29
C PRO A 143 -21.91 10.87 4.04
N VAL A 144 -22.41 10.98 2.80
CA VAL A 144 -23.68 10.40 2.38
C VAL A 144 -23.66 8.88 2.55
N ALA A 145 -24.42 8.40 3.53
CA ALA A 145 -24.63 7.00 3.82
C ALA A 145 -25.84 6.46 3.05
N LEU A 146 -25.80 5.19 2.68
CA LEU A 146 -26.92 4.45 2.10
C LEU A 146 -27.49 3.49 3.15
N ASP A 147 -28.81 3.26 3.11
CA ASP A 147 -29.48 2.28 3.97
C ASP A 147 -29.18 0.83 3.57
N GLY A 148 -28.62 0.64 2.38
CA GLY A 148 -28.21 -0.66 1.86
C GLY A 148 -27.43 -0.56 0.55
N PRO A 149 -26.84 -1.67 0.09
CA PRO A 149 -26.15 -1.72 -1.19
C PRO A 149 -27.09 -1.40 -2.35
N ARG A 150 -26.54 -0.75 -3.38
CA ARG A 150 -27.31 -0.41 -4.59
C ARG A 150 -27.50 -1.71 -5.37
N ALA A 151 -28.71 -1.92 -5.88
CA ALA A 151 -29.09 -3.17 -6.54
C ALA A 151 -28.84 -4.45 -5.70
N GLY A 152 -28.76 -4.32 -4.36
CA GLY A 152 -28.52 -5.46 -3.46
C GLY A 152 -27.09 -6.03 -3.50
N GLN A 153 -26.16 -5.39 -4.21
CA GLN A 153 -24.77 -5.83 -4.31
C GLN A 153 -23.84 -4.75 -3.75
N ALA A 154 -22.95 -5.14 -2.83
CA ALA A 154 -21.91 -4.28 -2.30
C ALA A 154 -20.59 -4.57 -3.02
N ASP A 155 -19.75 -3.57 -3.14
CA ASP A 155 -18.37 -3.74 -3.61
C ASP A 155 -17.52 -4.44 -2.54
N ASP A 156 -16.49 -5.15 -2.97
CA ASP A 156 -15.52 -5.75 -2.05
C ASP A 156 -14.55 -4.67 -1.54
N LEU A 157 -14.91 -4.00 -0.45
CA LEU A 157 -14.10 -2.94 0.13
C LEU A 157 -12.72 -3.43 0.62
N LYS A 158 -12.54 -4.75 0.82
CA LYS A 158 -11.23 -5.31 1.21
C LYS A 158 -10.20 -5.21 0.09
N ARG A 159 -10.61 -4.87 -1.14
CA ARG A 159 -9.69 -4.53 -2.24
C ARG A 159 -8.91 -3.23 -1.98
N ILE A 160 -9.33 -2.40 -1.02
CA ILE A 160 -8.58 -1.24 -0.54
C ILE A 160 -7.58 -1.67 0.53
N LYS A 161 -6.32 -1.30 0.36
CA LYS A 161 -5.27 -1.58 1.35
C LYS A 161 -5.61 -0.91 2.68
N GLY A 162 -5.62 -1.71 3.74
CA GLY A 162 -5.95 -1.26 5.09
C GLY A 162 -7.40 -1.54 5.50
N VAL A 163 -8.27 -1.90 4.56
CA VAL A 163 -9.64 -2.37 4.84
C VAL A 163 -9.63 -3.89 5.00
N GLY A 164 -9.66 -4.38 6.24
CA GLY A 164 -9.85 -5.81 6.51
C GLY A 164 -11.32 -6.23 6.61
N PRO A 165 -11.62 -7.54 6.70
CA PRO A 165 -13.00 -8.05 6.81
C PRO A 165 -13.81 -7.44 7.98
N LYS A 166 -13.14 -7.04 9.07
CA LYS A 166 -13.80 -6.37 10.21
C LYS A 166 -14.14 -4.91 9.90
N LEU A 167 -13.29 -4.22 9.15
CA LEU A 167 -13.46 -2.82 8.74
C LEU A 167 -14.54 -2.71 7.66
N GLU A 168 -14.53 -3.60 6.68
CA GLU A 168 -15.61 -3.69 5.68
C GLU A 168 -16.98 -3.84 6.35
N ARG A 169 -17.12 -4.76 7.31
CA ARG A 169 -18.36 -4.89 8.09
C ARG A 169 -18.74 -3.62 8.84
N LEU A 170 -17.78 -2.83 9.30
CA LEU A 170 -18.03 -1.57 10.00
C LEU A 170 -18.46 -0.48 9.02
N CYS A 171 -17.78 -0.33 7.88
CA CYS A 171 -18.17 0.57 6.79
C CYS A 171 -19.59 0.26 6.30
N ASN A 172 -19.90 -1.02 6.08
CA ASN A 172 -21.23 -1.48 5.69
C ASN A 172 -22.30 -1.20 6.77
N ARG A 173 -21.95 -1.13 8.05
CA ARG A 173 -22.90 -0.72 9.11
C ARG A 173 -23.11 0.80 9.13
N LEU A 174 -22.09 1.57 8.75
CA LEU A 174 -22.17 3.03 8.65
C LEU A 174 -22.89 3.50 7.38
N GLY A 175 -23.13 2.60 6.42
CA GLY A 175 -23.86 2.84 5.17
C GLY A 175 -22.97 3.07 3.95
N PHE A 176 -21.70 2.66 4.02
CA PHE A 176 -20.76 2.73 2.90
C PHE A 176 -20.56 1.33 2.33
N TYR A 177 -20.98 1.13 1.08
CA TYR A 177 -20.99 -0.18 0.43
C TYR A 177 -20.22 -0.20 -0.89
N HIS A 178 -19.87 0.97 -1.45
CA HIS A 178 -19.31 1.09 -2.79
C HIS A 178 -18.03 1.92 -2.82
N PHE A 179 -17.17 1.65 -3.81
CA PHE A 179 -15.92 2.39 -3.98
C PHE A 179 -16.15 3.85 -4.37
N ASP A 180 -17.18 4.16 -5.15
CA ASP A 180 -17.51 5.51 -5.58
C ASP A 180 -17.88 6.42 -4.40
N GLN A 181 -18.56 5.89 -3.38
CA GLN A 181 -18.86 6.64 -2.15
C GLN A 181 -17.58 7.07 -1.45
N ILE A 182 -16.63 6.15 -1.30
CA ILE A 182 -15.34 6.40 -0.64
C ILE A 182 -14.48 7.34 -1.50
N ALA A 183 -14.50 7.17 -2.82
CA ALA A 183 -13.79 8.01 -3.78
C ALA A 183 -14.25 9.48 -3.76
N ALA A 184 -15.54 9.70 -3.45
CA ALA A 184 -16.17 11.01 -3.39
C ALA A 184 -15.94 11.76 -2.06
N TRP A 185 -15.35 11.12 -1.05
CA TRP A 185 -15.14 11.76 0.25
C TRP A 185 -14.23 12.99 0.15
N THR A 186 -14.68 14.06 0.79
CA THR A 186 -13.94 15.29 1.03
C THR A 186 -13.05 15.17 2.27
N PRO A 187 -12.04 16.04 2.45
CA PRO A 187 -11.17 16.02 3.63
C PRO A 187 -11.93 16.05 4.96
N ASP A 188 -13.02 16.82 5.04
CA ASP A 188 -13.85 16.92 6.25
C ASP A 188 -14.62 15.62 6.51
N GLU A 189 -15.10 14.95 5.46
CA GLU A 189 -15.76 13.65 5.55
C GLU A 189 -14.79 12.53 5.93
N ILE A 190 -13.56 12.57 5.42
CA ILE A 190 -12.49 11.64 5.82
C ILE A 190 -12.23 11.76 7.31
N ALA A 191 -12.10 12.99 7.84
CA ALA A 191 -11.87 13.22 9.27
C ALA A 191 -13.03 12.68 10.13
N TRP A 192 -14.27 12.86 9.69
CA TRP A 192 -15.44 12.31 10.36
C TRP A 192 -15.44 10.78 10.38
N VAL A 193 -15.15 10.14 9.23
CA VAL A 193 -15.09 8.68 9.15
C VAL A 193 -13.94 8.15 10.00
N ASP A 194 -12.77 8.79 9.96
CA ASP A 194 -11.63 8.41 10.77
C ASP A 194 -11.94 8.43 12.27
N GLU A 195 -12.74 9.36 12.77
CA GLU A 195 -13.16 9.38 14.17
C GLU A 195 -14.24 8.35 14.51
N ASN A 196 -15.10 8.03 13.53
CA ASN A 196 -16.25 7.13 13.71
C ASN A 196 -15.96 5.66 13.41
N LEU A 197 -14.76 5.34 12.94
CA LEU A 197 -14.28 3.96 12.86
C LEU A 197 -13.81 3.46 14.24
N GLU A 198 -14.73 2.85 14.98
CA GLU A 198 -14.48 2.26 16.30
C GLU A 198 -13.25 1.32 16.32
N GLY A 199 -12.21 1.71 17.05
CA GLY A 199 -10.98 0.94 17.21
C GLY A 199 -10.00 1.01 16.03
N PHE A 200 -10.31 1.80 15.00
CA PHE A 200 -9.51 1.89 13.78
C PHE A 200 -9.36 3.35 13.30
N LYS A 201 -9.17 4.26 14.25
CA LYS A 201 -9.08 5.69 13.97
C LYS A 201 -7.88 6.07 13.10
N GLY A 202 -8.08 7.03 12.21
CA GLY A 202 -7.02 7.60 11.35
C GLY A 202 -6.54 6.70 10.21
N ARG A 203 -7.22 5.58 9.93
CA ARG A 203 -6.80 4.65 8.87
C ARG A 203 -7.19 5.10 7.48
N VAL A 204 -8.30 5.81 7.32
CA VAL A 204 -8.77 6.29 6.03
C VAL A 204 -7.73 7.23 5.43
N SER A 205 -7.23 8.17 6.24
CA SER A 205 -6.18 9.11 5.83
C SER A 205 -4.81 8.43 5.65
N ARG A 206 -4.36 7.63 6.63
CA ARG A 206 -3.01 7.05 6.62
C ARG A 206 -2.81 6.04 5.49
N ASP A 207 -3.82 5.23 5.23
CA ASP A 207 -3.77 4.19 4.21
C ASP A 207 -4.34 4.69 2.87
N GLU A 208 -4.58 5.99 2.71
CA GLU A 208 -4.98 6.67 1.47
C GLU A 208 -6.20 6.03 0.77
N TRP A 209 -7.25 5.71 1.53
CA TRP A 209 -8.40 4.95 1.02
C TRP A 209 -9.09 5.62 -0.16
N VAL A 210 -9.25 6.95 -0.11
CA VAL A 210 -9.92 7.73 -1.17
C VAL A 210 -9.19 7.63 -2.51
N ALA A 211 -7.85 7.66 -2.49
CA ALA A 211 -7.05 7.55 -3.72
C ALA A 211 -7.18 6.16 -4.35
N GLN A 212 -7.16 5.11 -3.53
CA GLN A 212 -7.32 3.73 -4.01
C GLN A 212 -8.75 3.45 -4.49
N ALA A 213 -9.74 3.94 -3.75
CA ALA A 213 -11.15 3.78 -4.10
C ALA A 213 -11.47 4.45 -5.43
N ARG A 214 -10.85 5.59 -5.77
CA ARG A 214 -10.99 6.22 -7.10
C ARG A 214 -10.58 5.29 -8.23
N VAL A 215 -9.40 4.69 -8.12
CA VAL A 215 -8.89 3.74 -9.12
C VAL A 215 -9.83 2.55 -9.26
N LEU A 216 -10.32 2.00 -8.15
CA LEU A 216 -11.23 0.84 -8.16
C LEU A 216 -12.63 1.19 -8.69
N ALA A 217 -13.14 2.39 -8.38
CA ALA A 217 -14.43 2.88 -8.87
C ALA A 217 -14.43 3.11 -10.39
N GLU A 218 -13.28 3.47 -10.96
CA GLU A 218 -13.09 3.59 -12.41
C GLU A 218 -12.91 2.23 -13.11
N GLY A 219 -12.92 1.12 -12.35
CA GLY A 219 -12.67 -0.23 -12.87
C GLY A 219 -11.19 -0.57 -13.04
N GLY A 220 -10.29 0.26 -12.52
CA GLY A 220 -8.86 -0.02 -12.45
C GLY A 220 -8.52 -1.03 -11.36
N GLU A 221 -7.25 -1.46 -11.35
CA GLU A 221 -6.72 -2.38 -10.34
C GLU A 221 -5.48 -1.79 -9.69
N THR A 222 -5.33 -2.01 -8.39
CA THR A 222 -4.11 -1.71 -7.65
C THR A 222 -3.29 -2.98 -7.44
N GLU A 223 -1.99 -2.86 -7.20
CA GLU A 223 -1.15 -4.02 -6.87
C GLU A 223 -1.68 -4.81 -5.67
N PHE A 224 -2.36 -4.13 -4.74
CA PHE A 224 -2.98 -4.77 -3.59
C PHE A 224 -4.28 -5.48 -3.96
N SER A 225 -5.16 -4.84 -4.73
CA SER A 225 -6.42 -5.49 -5.14
C SER A 225 -6.15 -6.76 -5.95
N GLN A 226 -5.15 -6.77 -6.83
CA GLN A 226 -4.74 -7.98 -7.56
C GLN A 226 -4.30 -9.13 -6.65
N LYS A 227 -3.68 -8.84 -5.50
CA LYS A 227 -3.29 -9.85 -4.52
C LYS A 227 -4.49 -10.37 -3.73
N VAL A 228 -5.44 -9.50 -3.41
CA VAL A 228 -6.70 -9.89 -2.79
C VAL A 228 -7.50 -10.81 -3.71
N ASP A 229 -7.58 -10.46 -5.00
CA ASP A 229 -8.29 -11.25 -6.02
C ASP A 229 -7.64 -12.64 -6.22
N LYS A 230 -6.33 -12.76 -5.95
CA LYS A 230 -5.57 -14.04 -5.95
C LYS A 230 -5.68 -14.84 -4.65
N GLY A 231 -6.28 -14.27 -3.59
CA GLY A 231 -6.39 -14.92 -2.28
C GLY A 231 -5.12 -14.89 -1.42
N ASP A 232 -4.15 -14.02 -1.74
CA ASP A 232 -2.84 -13.99 -1.07
C ASP A 232 -2.81 -13.17 0.24
N VAL A 233 -3.92 -12.50 0.60
CA VAL A 233 -3.93 -11.46 1.64
C VAL A 233 -4.79 -11.80 2.86
N TYR A 234 -5.84 -12.62 2.70
CA TYR A 234 -6.84 -12.90 3.74
C TYR A 234 -7.19 -14.38 3.83
#